data_AF-A0A8U0A7R0-F1
#
_entry.id   AF-A0A8U0A7R0-F1
#
_cell.length_a   1.000
_cell.length_b   1.000
_cell.length_c   1.000
_cell.angle_alpha   90.00
_cell.angle_beta   90.00
_cell.angle_gamma   90.00
#
_symmetry.space_group_name_H-M   'P 1'
#
loop_
_entity.id
_entity.type
_entity.pdbx_description
1 polymer ?
#
loop_
_entity_poly.entity_id
_entity_poly.type
_entity_poly.pdbx_seq_one_letter_code
_entity_poly.pdbx_strand_id
1 'polypeptide(L)'
;MFDLDRHIWDPRSDDFTQMDVGTMSLSCRRNQITEPKLSVPTVQMTGEATFGGRSFSVTATKTAPYYQGCHVKADVMTHRQWSGDAQFRGRNITFSGVYRDAGVEFRMTLDGIDIPEDASLSTTELNQLLATHRTQSDSRPWQLWLLIGSQYGTSGTLGIMFDDASPFREGASAFYDPRLSNSELIESTAQGKKIGEVPLAILRTALHEIGHALNLYHPKHDCHSVPTGTTIMNQTGDIMGFASAATPYPGNATFAFHDHNTTSLIHSPDPQIRPGWTRFGYGHGCIGNTPSEPHDLIFDRDVPRAHHIKLELDVPEEMYLGEFVLAAVRIHNTGDETRLVSTALNLEEDYLTVSLTPPEGSPVDVRSVILLCSDRQMAELEPGEYRSGYIQLMYTNREYTFAQTGRYTIQAELDLGDRIVKSDPVDMLVRSPLSEDKLEVSTKGLDTDVGRSIALGVPPIDTPAEEKLTTLAEDYPETDLGTAAAVVIANDRQQETVDYRTDDVLREADDDMTTAYLDRALEGYDATDVSEFRLRSFQ
;
A
#
# COMPACT_ATOMS: atom_id res chain seq x y z
N MET A 1 11.73 14.40 33.33
CA MET A 1 12.93 15.09 32.83
C MET A 1 13.30 14.40 31.54
N PHE A 2 13.44 15.15 30.46
CA PHE A 2 13.74 14.66 29.12
C PHE A 2 15.12 15.18 28.74
N ASP A 3 15.95 14.35 28.12
CA ASP A 3 17.19 14.81 27.50
C ASP A 3 16.85 15.37 26.12
N LEU A 4 17.49 16.48 25.74
CA LEU A 4 17.23 17.18 24.48
C LEU A 4 18.52 17.47 23.76
N ASP A 5 18.50 17.25 22.44
CA ASP A 5 19.54 17.70 21.53
C ASP A 5 19.04 18.93 20.77
N ARG A 6 19.77 20.03 20.86
CA ARG A 6 19.47 21.24 20.09
C ARG A 6 20.54 21.44 19.02
N HIS A 7 20.08 21.41 17.78
CA HIS A 7 20.86 21.75 16.61
C HIS A 7 20.69 23.24 16.31
N ILE A 8 21.81 23.98 16.21
CA ILE A 8 21.80 25.42 15.95
C ILE A 8 22.03 25.64 14.45
N TRP A 9 20.99 26.10 13.77
CA TRP A 9 21.05 26.49 12.37
C TRP A 9 21.81 27.81 12.20
N ASP A 10 22.80 27.82 11.31
CA ASP A 10 23.52 29.02 10.89
C ASP A 10 22.99 29.50 9.54
N PRO A 11 22.25 30.63 9.50
CA PRO A 11 21.65 31.15 8.27
C PRO A 11 22.68 31.61 7.23
N ARG A 12 23.98 31.70 7.58
CA ARG A 12 25.04 32.06 6.63
C ARG A 12 25.57 30.87 5.85
N SER A 13 25.57 29.70 6.46
CA SER A 13 26.00 28.44 5.85
C SER A 13 24.82 27.60 5.37
N ASP A 14 23.59 27.95 5.78
CA ASP A 14 22.37 27.18 5.54
C ASP A 14 22.47 25.76 6.10
N ASP A 15 23.18 25.60 7.22
CA ASP A 15 23.49 24.31 7.83
C ASP A 15 23.44 24.36 9.36
N PHE A 16 23.32 23.21 10.01
CA PHE A 16 23.40 23.06 11.46
C PHE A 16 24.86 22.98 11.90
N THR A 17 25.39 24.09 12.40
CA THR A 17 26.84 24.22 12.68
C THR A 17 27.24 23.79 14.08
N GLN A 18 26.29 23.64 15.01
CA GLN A 18 26.55 23.26 16.40
C GLN A 18 25.42 22.42 16.98
N MET A 19 25.80 21.52 17.90
CA MET A 19 24.89 20.71 18.70
C MET A 19 25.18 20.97 20.18
N ASP A 20 24.14 21.23 20.97
CA ASP A 20 24.26 21.21 22.43
C ASP A 20 23.20 20.33 23.09
N VAL A 21 23.64 19.65 24.14
CA VAL A 21 22.79 18.77 24.95
C VAL A 21 22.17 19.58 26.09
N GLY A 22 20.91 19.29 26.38
CA GLY A 22 20.13 19.95 27.41
C GLY A 22 19.20 19.01 28.14
N THR A 23 18.54 19.53 29.18
CA THR A 23 17.50 18.79 29.90
C THR A 23 16.23 19.63 29.96
N MET A 24 15.08 18.98 29.91
CA MET A 24 13.78 19.64 30.05
C MET A 24 12.94 18.97 31.12
N SER A 25 12.38 19.77 32.02
CA SER A 25 11.45 19.33 33.03
C SER A 25 10.10 20.00 32.81
N LEU A 26 9.09 19.20 32.49
CA LEU A 26 7.71 19.67 32.28
C LEU A 26 6.83 19.25 33.45
N SER A 27 6.01 20.18 33.92
CA SER A 27 4.99 19.96 34.93
C SER A 27 3.61 20.01 34.29
N CYS A 28 2.85 18.93 34.42
CA CYS A 28 1.45 18.90 34.03
C CYS A 28 0.58 19.07 35.28
N ARG A 29 -0.25 20.12 35.33
CA ARG A 29 -1.32 20.22 36.34
C ARG A 29 -2.62 19.74 35.73
N ARG A 30 -3.05 18.53 36.12
CA ARG A 30 -4.38 18.01 35.77
C ARG A 30 -5.42 18.71 36.65
N ASN A 31 -6.34 19.47 36.09
CA ASN A 31 -7.53 19.89 36.84
C ASN A 31 -8.40 18.66 37.10
N GLN A 32 -8.48 18.20 38.35
CA GLN A 32 -9.25 16.99 38.73
C GLN A 32 -10.78 17.19 38.76
N ILE A 33 -11.29 18.36 38.38
CA ILE A 33 -12.71 18.68 38.53
C ILE A 33 -13.19 19.40 37.28
N THR A 34 -13.59 18.64 36.27
CA THR A 34 -14.71 18.89 35.32
C THR A 34 -14.60 17.88 34.18
N GLU A 35 -15.55 16.94 34.08
CA GLU A 35 -15.86 16.31 32.80
C GLU A 35 -16.48 17.39 31.90
N PRO A 36 -15.79 17.86 30.85
CA PRO A 36 -16.36 18.88 29.99
C PRO A 36 -17.36 18.21 29.05
N LYS A 37 -18.56 18.79 28.93
CA LYS A 37 -19.59 18.35 27.97
C LYS A 37 -19.27 18.67 26.50
N LEU A 38 -18.09 19.24 26.22
CA LEU A 38 -17.63 19.61 24.87
C LEU A 38 -16.12 19.37 24.73
N SER A 39 -15.70 18.97 23.54
CA SER A 39 -14.32 18.75 23.12
C SER A 39 -13.54 20.06 23.12
N VAL A 40 -12.82 20.36 24.21
CA VAL A 40 -11.87 21.49 24.28
C VAL A 40 -10.46 20.94 24.60
N PRO A 41 -9.40 21.45 23.95
CA PRO A 41 -8.11 20.76 23.82
C PRO A 41 -7.20 20.79 25.06
N THR A 42 -6.38 19.74 25.15
CA THR A 42 -4.91 19.76 25.34
C THR A 42 -4.32 20.13 26.69
N VAL A 43 -3.72 19.11 27.29
CA VAL A 43 -2.75 19.26 28.37
C VAL A 43 -1.68 20.26 27.93
N GLN A 44 -1.64 21.39 28.63
CA GLN A 44 -0.54 22.33 28.57
C GLN A 44 0.41 22.00 29.71
N MET A 45 1.64 21.67 29.36
CA MET A 45 2.70 21.49 30.33
C MET A 45 3.56 22.74 30.30
N THR A 46 3.88 23.27 31.48
CA THR A 46 4.87 24.34 31.61
C THR A 46 6.07 23.81 32.33
N GLY A 47 7.23 24.35 32.02
CA GLY A 47 8.46 23.82 32.57
C GLY A 47 9.66 24.68 32.27
N GLU A 48 10.82 24.13 32.61
CA GLU A 48 12.11 24.70 32.28
C GLU A 48 12.89 23.74 31.39
N ALA A 49 13.48 24.27 30.32
CA ALA A 49 14.51 23.58 29.56
C ALA A 49 15.85 24.28 29.78
N THR A 50 16.93 23.53 29.97
CA THR A 50 18.28 24.06 30.17
C THR A 50 19.18 23.60 29.03
N PHE A 51 19.73 24.55 28.27
CA PHE A 51 20.68 24.32 27.18
C PHE A 51 21.91 25.20 27.39
N GLY A 52 23.11 24.64 27.28
CA GLY A 52 24.36 25.41 27.43
C GLY A 52 24.47 26.22 28.74
N GLY A 53 23.88 25.70 29.83
CA GLY A 53 23.84 26.39 31.14
C GLY A 53 22.82 27.54 31.25
N ARG A 54 21.96 27.76 30.25
CA ARG A 54 20.88 28.75 30.26
C ARG A 54 19.54 28.05 30.37
N SER A 55 18.68 28.55 31.25
CA SER A 55 17.30 28.06 31.42
C SER A 55 16.31 28.87 30.59
N PHE A 56 15.34 28.17 30.01
CA PHE A 56 14.26 28.70 29.19
C PHE A 56 12.94 28.25 29.79
N SER A 57 12.01 29.18 29.99
CA SER A 57 10.62 28.83 30.27
C SER A 57 10.03 28.22 29.00
N VAL A 58 9.62 26.96 29.08
CA VAL A 58 9.00 26.26 27.97
C VAL A 58 7.54 26.01 28.26
N THR A 59 6.73 26.14 27.22
CA THR A 59 5.33 25.69 27.22
C THR A 59 5.22 24.62 26.15
N ALA A 60 4.98 23.39 26.58
CA ALA A 60 4.61 22.32 25.67
C ALA A 60 3.07 22.24 25.66
N THR A 61 2.49 22.61 24.54
CA THR A 61 1.05 22.45 24.32
C THR A 61 0.89 21.17 23.52
N LYS A 62 0.17 20.17 24.05
CA LYS A 62 -0.29 19.07 23.19
C LYS A 62 -1.04 19.73 22.02
N THR A 63 -0.64 19.53 20.78
CA THR A 63 -1.31 20.17 19.63
C THR A 63 -2.43 19.29 19.08
N ALA A 64 -2.37 17.98 19.32
CA ALA A 64 -3.44 17.03 19.02
C ALA A 64 -4.51 17.02 20.14
N PRO A 65 -5.77 17.42 19.87
CA PRO A 65 -6.83 17.43 20.87
C PRO A 65 -7.25 16.06 21.43
N TYR A 66 -6.74 14.96 20.88
CA TYR A 66 -7.44 13.69 20.94
C TYR A 66 -6.61 12.59 21.65
N TYR A 67 -7.27 11.83 22.52
CA TYR A 67 -7.36 10.39 22.26
C TYR A 67 -8.12 10.31 20.94
N GLN A 68 -7.41 10.10 19.83
CA GLN A 68 -8.04 10.07 18.51
C GLN A 68 -9.11 9.00 18.55
N GLY A 69 -10.33 9.38 18.19
CA GLY A 69 -11.46 8.47 18.20
C GLY A 69 -11.71 8.03 16.77
N CYS A 70 -11.68 6.73 16.51
CA CYS A 70 -12.14 6.18 15.24
C CYS A 70 -13.27 5.19 15.50
N HIS A 71 -14.35 5.33 14.75
CA HIS A 71 -15.46 4.39 14.70
C HIS A 71 -15.29 3.56 13.44
N VAL A 72 -14.97 2.28 13.62
CA VAL A 72 -14.93 1.30 12.54
C VAL A 72 -16.30 0.66 12.42
N LYS A 73 -16.89 0.78 11.24
CA LYS A 73 -18.05 0.01 10.83
C LYS A 73 -17.55 -1.20 10.06
N ALA A 74 -17.78 -2.37 10.62
CA ALA A 74 -17.36 -3.61 10.03
C ALA A 74 -18.54 -4.30 9.36
N ASP A 75 -18.38 -4.62 8.08
CA ASP A 75 -19.28 -5.49 7.35
C ASP A 75 -18.65 -6.89 7.21
N VAL A 76 -19.47 -7.93 7.27
CA VAL A 76 -19.04 -9.32 7.18
C VAL A 76 -19.87 -10.01 6.12
N MET A 77 -19.19 -10.68 5.18
CA MET A 77 -19.88 -11.51 4.18
C MET A 77 -20.49 -12.76 4.80
N THR A 78 -21.57 -13.23 4.19
CA THR A 78 -22.30 -14.43 4.60
C THR A 78 -21.33 -15.62 4.69
N HIS A 79 -21.52 -16.46 5.72
CA HIS A 79 -20.65 -17.60 6.06
C HIS A 79 -19.23 -17.27 6.56
N ARG A 80 -18.88 -15.99 6.69
CA ARG A 80 -17.62 -15.54 7.30
C ARG A 80 -17.90 -15.00 8.70
N GLN A 81 -16.85 -14.81 9.47
CA GLN A 81 -16.96 -14.34 10.85
C GLN A 81 -15.87 -13.32 11.15
N TRP A 82 -16.28 -12.25 11.83
CA TRP A 82 -15.34 -11.32 12.44
C TRP A 82 -15.03 -11.73 13.89
N SER A 83 -13.75 -11.82 14.23
CA SER A 83 -13.27 -11.99 15.61
C SER A 83 -12.59 -10.70 16.07
N GLY A 84 -13.32 -9.85 16.78
CA GLY A 84 -12.79 -8.61 17.36
C GLY A 84 -11.82 -8.81 18.54
N ASP A 85 -11.66 -10.05 19.00
CA ASP A 85 -10.74 -10.44 20.05
C ASP A 85 -10.24 -11.89 19.89
N ALA A 86 -9.11 -12.19 20.52
CA ALA A 86 -8.50 -13.51 20.51
C ALA A 86 -7.62 -13.75 21.75
N GLN A 87 -7.51 -15.02 22.16
CA GLN A 87 -6.60 -15.41 23.23
C GLN A 87 -5.16 -15.50 22.72
N PHE A 88 -4.24 -14.76 23.35
CA PHE A 88 -2.82 -14.78 23.05
C PHE A 88 -2.01 -14.87 24.34
N ARG A 89 -1.22 -15.95 24.49
CA ARG A 89 -0.31 -16.16 25.63
C ARG A 89 -0.98 -15.93 27.01
N GLY A 90 -2.22 -16.40 27.16
CA GLY A 90 -3.00 -16.29 28.40
C GLY A 90 -3.63 -14.92 28.65
N ARG A 91 -3.65 -14.03 27.66
CA ARG A 91 -4.33 -12.72 27.70
C ARG A 91 -5.36 -12.64 26.58
N ASN A 92 -6.45 -11.93 26.82
CA ASN A 92 -7.36 -11.55 25.73
C ASN A 92 -6.82 -10.31 25.04
N ILE A 93 -6.49 -10.43 23.75
CA ILE A 93 -6.14 -9.29 22.90
C ILE A 93 -7.40 -8.88 22.16
N THR A 94 -7.70 -7.58 22.17
CA THR A 94 -8.88 -7.05 21.49
C THR A 94 -8.45 -6.02 20.45
N PHE A 95 -9.21 -5.91 19.38
CA PHE A 95 -9.00 -4.92 18.31
C PHE A 95 -8.85 -3.50 18.89
N SER A 96 -9.83 -3.05 19.68
CA SER A 96 -9.79 -1.75 20.36
C SER A 96 -8.64 -1.64 21.38
N GLY A 97 -8.23 -2.75 21.99
CA GLY A 97 -7.16 -2.77 22.99
C GLY A 97 -5.80 -2.41 22.38
N VAL A 98 -5.47 -3.00 21.22
CA VAL A 98 -4.20 -2.76 20.53
C VAL A 98 -4.05 -1.30 20.12
N TYR A 99 -5.09 -0.69 19.54
CA TYR A 99 -5.05 0.74 19.19
C TYR A 99 -5.05 1.65 20.42
N ARG A 100 -5.79 1.29 21.48
CA ARG A 100 -5.82 2.08 22.72
C ARG A 100 -4.44 2.12 23.36
N ASP A 101 -3.71 1.00 23.34
CA ASP A 101 -2.34 0.94 23.83
C ASP A 101 -1.38 1.79 22.97
N ALA A 102 -1.70 2.02 21.69
CA ALA A 102 -1.02 2.96 20.80
C ALA A 102 -1.58 4.40 20.83
N GLY A 103 -2.48 4.72 21.77
CA GLY A 103 -2.98 6.07 21.99
C GLY A 103 -4.18 6.51 21.15
N VAL A 104 -4.83 5.58 20.44
CA VAL A 104 -6.03 5.82 19.62
C VAL A 104 -7.21 4.99 20.14
N GLU A 105 -8.33 5.66 20.45
CA GLU A 105 -9.55 5.00 20.92
C GLU A 105 -10.39 4.54 19.72
N PHE A 106 -10.38 3.23 19.47
CA PHE A 106 -11.22 2.62 18.45
C PHE A 106 -12.51 2.04 19.04
N ARG A 107 -13.64 2.37 18.41
CA ARG A 107 -14.92 1.69 18.61
C ARG A 107 -15.26 0.93 17.35
N MET A 108 -15.75 -0.28 17.50
CA MET A 108 -16.17 -1.09 16.37
C MET A 108 -17.64 -1.46 16.50
N THR A 109 -18.37 -1.36 15.41
CA THR A 109 -19.75 -1.88 15.29
C THR A 109 -19.82 -2.76 14.07
N LEU A 110 -20.48 -3.90 14.21
CA LEU A 110 -20.95 -4.66 13.04
C LEU A 110 -22.15 -3.91 12.46
N ASP A 111 -22.08 -3.48 11.21
CA ASP A 111 -23.15 -2.72 10.53
C ASP A 111 -23.95 -3.66 9.61
N GLY A 112 -23.26 -4.41 8.74
CA GLY A 112 -23.82 -5.51 7.95
C GLY A 112 -23.16 -6.87 8.26
N ILE A 113 -23.94 -7.90 8.52
CA ILE A 113 -23.43 -9.28 8.72
C ILE A 113 -23.94 -10.28 7.68
N ASP A 114 -24.73 -9.79 6.73
CA ASP A 114 -25.42 -10.57 5.70
C ASP A 114 -25.10 -10.02 4.31
N ILE A 115 -23.91 -9.44 4.10
CA ILE A 115 -23.46 -9.14 2.73
C ILE A 115 -23.45 -10.49 1.99
N PRO A 116 -24.12 -10.65 0.83
CA PRO A 116 -24.17 -11.91 0.10
C PRO A 116 -22.78 -12.47 -0.12
N GLU A 117 -22.68 -13.79 -0.15
CA GLU A 117 -21.38 -14.40 -0.40
C GLU A 117 -20.98 -14.23 -1.86
N ASP A 118 -19.70 -13.99 -2.07
CA ASP A 118 -19.03 -14.16 -3.33
C ASP A 118 -17.78 -15.00 -3.11
N ALA A 119 -17.43 -15.83 -4.09
CA ALA A 119 -16.31 -16.74 -3.95
C ALA A 119 -14.95 -16.04 -4.05
N SER A 120 -14.86 -14.89 -4.73
CA SER A 120 -13.65 -14.12 -5.00
C SER A 120 -13.96 -12.68 -5.46
N LEU A 121 -13.82 -11.71 -4.56
CA LEU A 121 -14.12 -10.31 -4.86
C LEU A 121 -13.09 -9.70 -5.82
N SER A 122 -13.58 -8.99 -6.82
CA SER A 122 -12.82 -8.11 -7.71
C SER A 122 -12.60 -6.72 -7.10
N THR A 123 -11.64 -5.97 -7.67
CA THR A 123 -11.39 -4.57 -7.32
C THR A 123 -12.62 -3.68 -7.52
N THR A 124 -13.41 -3.93 -8.58
CA THR A 124 -14.65 -3.18 -8.85
C THR A 124 -15.68 -3.41 -7.77
N GLU A 125 -15.93 -4.67 -7.41
CA GLU A 125 -16.91 -5.02 -6.38
C GLU A 125 -16.51 -4.50 -5.01
N LEU A 126 -15.22 -4.55 -4.67
CA LEU A 126 -14.69 -3.99 -3.43
C LEU A 126 -14.87 -2.46 -3.39
N ASN A 127 -14.58 -1.77 -4.49
CA ASN A 127 -14.81 -0.32 -4.59
C ASN A 127 -16.30 0.03 -4.55
N GLN A 128 -17.17 -0.79 -5.15
CA GLN A 128 -18.62 -0.59 -5.09
C GLN A 128 -19.15 -0.80 -3.67
N LEU A 129 -18.71 -1.87 -2.99
CA LEU A 129 -18.98 -2.13 -1.58
C LEU A 129 -18.42 -1.03 -0.68
N LEU A 130 -17.31 -0.39 -1.02
CA LEU A 130 -16.88 0.80 -0.29
C LEU A 130 -17.83 1.96 -0.58
N ALA A 131 -18.09 2.25 -1.86
CA ALA A 131 -18.87 3.39 -2.32
C ALA A 131 -20.29 3.41 -1.73
N THR A 132 -20.98 2.27 -1.67
CA THR A 132 -22.32 2.21 -1.06
C THR A 132 -22.31 2.18 0.46
N HIS A 133 -21.13 2.02 1.09
CA HIS A 133 -20.96 2.20 2.53
C HIS A 133 -20.76 3.67 2.90
N ARG A 134 -20.17 4.45 1.98
CA ARG A 134 -19.75 5.83 2.22
C ARG A 134 -20.89 6.65 2.82
N THR A 135 -20.76 6.97 4.09
CA THR A 135 -21.46 8.11 4.68
C THR A 135 -20.51 9.28 4.68
N GLN A 136 -20.69 10.24 3.77
CA GLN A 136 -19.92 11.49 3.80
C GLN A 136 -20.09 12.15 5.17
N SER A 137 -19.04 12.13 5.99
CA SER A 137 -19.08 12.74 7.32
C SER A 137 -17.74 13.35 7.68
N ASP A 138 -17.74 14.67 7.88
CA ASP A 138 -16.63 15.38 8.52
C ASP A 138 -16.63 15.27 10.04
N SER A 139 -17.51 14.42 10.60
CA SER A 139 -17.73 14.34 12.03
C SER A 139 -16.63 13.56 12.76
N ARG A 140 -16.53 13.82 14.06
CA ARG A 140 -15.73 13.03 14.99
C ARG A 140 -16.66 12.15 15.83
N PRO A 141 -16.27 10.91 16.20
CA PRO A 141 -15.01 10.23 15.85
C PRO A 141 -14.87 10.02 14.33
N TRP A 142 -13.63 9.87 13.85
CA TRP A 142 -13.38 9.49 12.45
C TRP A 142 -14.14 8.21 12.11
N GLN A 143 -14.48 8.02 10.84
CA GLN A 143 -15.17 6.82 10.40
C GLN A 143 -14.28 6.04 9.45
N LEU A 144 -14.25 4.74 9.65
CA LEU A 144 -13.58 3.78 8.79
C LEU A 144 -14.52 2.63 8.49
N TRP A 145 -14.47 2.15 7.26
CA TRP A 145 -15.10 0.91 6.88
C TRP A 145 -14.09 -0.25 6.94
N LEU A 146 -14.53 -1.39 7.46
CA LEU A 146 -13.79 -2.65 7.40
C LEU A 146 -14.68 -3.70 6.77
N LEU A 147 -14.24 -4.32 5.68
CA LEU A 147 -14.90 -5.51 5.16
C LEU A 147 -14.16 -6.76 5.60
N ILE A 148 -14.89 -7.72 6.17
CA ILE A 148 -14.45 -9.11 6.26
C ILE A 148 -14.98 -9.86 5.05
N GLY A 149 -14.16 -9.87 4.01
CA GLY A 149 -14.47 -10.44 2.70
C GLY A 149 -14.15 -11.94 2.62
N SER A 150 -14.51 -12.56 1.49
CA SER A 150 -14.15 -13.94 1.17
C SER A 150 -12.65 -14.06 0.84
N GLN A 151 -12.30 -14.01 -0.45
CA GLN A 151 -10.93 -13.87 -0.96
C GLN A 151 -10.92 -12.76 -2.01
N TYR A 152 -9.73 -12.29 -2.35
CA TYR A 152 -9.50 -11.38 -3.47
C TYR A 152 -9.07 -12.16 -4.71
N GLY A 153 -9.31 -11.61 -5.91
CA GLY A 153 -8.94 -12.22 -7.19
C GLY A 153 -7.49 -12.74 -7.24
N THR A 154 -6.55 -12.01 -6.64
CA THR A 154 -5.15 -12.44 -6.50
C THR A 154 -5.01 -13.43 -5.33
N SER A 155 -4.54 -14.64 -5.65
CA SER A 155 -4.39 -15.72 -4.66
C SER A 155 -3.39 -15.36 -3.55
N GLY A 156 -3.74 -15.65 -2.30
CA GLY A 156 -2.85 -15.42 -1.14
C GLY A 156 -2.91 -14.01 -0.56
N THR A 157 -3.67 -13.09 -1.16
CA THR A 157 -3.96 -11.77 -0.57
C THR A 157 -4.78 -11.92 0.70
N LEU A 158 -4.26 -11.37 1.80
CA LEU A 158 -4.85 -11.41 3.13
C LEU A 158 -5.62 -10.14 3.45
N GLY A 159 -5.22 -9.00 2.90
CA GLY A 159 -5.93 -7.74 3.10
C GLY A 159 -5.49 -6.64 2.14
N ILE A 160 -6.30 -5.59 2.09
CA ILE A 160 -6.07 -4.38 1.30
C ILE A 160 -6.56 -3.13 2.04
N MET A 161 -6.02 -1.98 1.65
CA MET A 161 -6.51 -0.67 2.04
C MET A 161 -6.92 0.14 0.80
N PHE A 162 -8.01 0.90 0.89
CA PHE A 162 -8.55 1.67 -0.23
C PHE A 162 -7.98 3.10 -0.27
N ASP A 163 -7.22 3.45 -1.32
CA ASP A 163 -6.58 4.78 -1.46
C ASP A 163 -6.57 5.36 -2.89
N ASP A 164 -7.19 4.68 -3.83
CA ASP A 164 -7.12 5.01 -5.25
C ASP A 164 -7.87 6.31 -5.58
N ALA A 165 -9.03 6.55 -4.96
CA ALA A 165 -9.86 7.73 -5.15
C ALA A 165 -10.29 8.40 -3.85
N SER A 166 -10.57 9.70 -3.94
CA SER A 166 -11.11 10.48 -2.81
C SER A 166 -12.55 10.05 -2.48
N PRO A 167 -12.94 10.00 -1.20
CA PRO A 167 -12.10 10.23 -0.02
C PRO A 167 -11.11 9.09 0.26
N PHE A 168 -9.84 9.44 0.43
CA PHE A 168 -8.70 8.52 0.52
C PHE A 168 -8.61 7.78 1.85
N ARG A 169 -8.16 6.52 1.89
CA ARG A 169 -7.91 5.73 3.12
C ARG A 169 -9.11 5.55 4.03
N GLU A 170 -10.32 5.60 3.49
CA GLU A 170 -11.55 5.54 4.30
C GLU A 170 -12.00 4.12 4.66
N GLY A 171 -11.28 3.10 4.17
CA GLY A 171 -11.57 1.74 4.54
C GLY A 171 -10.44 0.77 4.23
N ALA A 172 -10.68 -0.47 4.65
CA ALA A 172 -9.82 -1.61 4.43
C ALA A 172 -10.65 -2.89 4.30
N SER A 173 -10.04 -3.96 3.77
CA SER A 173 -10.62 -5.30 3.76
C SER A 173 -9.63 -6.32 4.31
N ALA A 174 -10.12 -7.25 5.12
CA ALA A 174 -9.39 -8.45 5.52
C ALA A 174 -10.12 -9.67 4.95
N PHE A 175 -9.41 -10.52 4.22
CA PHE A 175 -9.98 -11.68 3.54
C PHE A 175 -9.96 -12.91 4.44
N TYR A 176 -11.11 -13.56 4.55
CA TYR A 176 -11.33 -14.68 5.46
C TYR A 176 -10.80 -16.00 4.89
N ASP A 177 -10.91 -16.21 3.58
CA ASP A 177 -10.73 -17.50 2.91
C ASP A 177 -9.30 -17.92 2.53
N PRO A 178 -8.28 -17.03 2.42
CA PRO A 178 -6.90 -17.46 2.20
C PRO A 178 -6.45 -18.53 3.20
N ARG A 179 -5.80 -19.60 2.71
CA ARG A 179 -5.41 -20.74 3.55
C ARG A 179 -3.97 -20.62 4.02
N LEU A 180 -3.76 -20.89 5.30
CA LEU A 180 -2.43 -21.06 5.88
C LEU A 180 -1.82 -22.40 5.42
N SER A 181 -0.52 -22.40 5.17
CA SER A 181 0.20 -23.61 4.73
C SER A 181 0.21 -24.71 5.80
N ASN A 182 0.47 -25.96 5.38
CA ASN A 182 0.67 -27.10 6.29
C ASN A 182 2.13 -27.21 6.79
N SER A 183 2.83 -26.08 6.91
CA SER A 183 4.23 -26.02 7.34
C SER A 183 4.39 -26.09 8.86
N GLU A 184 5.52 -26.59 9.33
CA GLU A 184 5.92 -26.53 10.75
C GLU A 184 6.11 -25.08 11.27
N LEU A 185 6.19 -24.12 10.36
CA LEU A 185 6.23 -22.69 10.67
C LEU A 185 4.85 -22.12 11.05
N ILE A 186 3.78 -22.87 10.80
CA ILE A 186 2.41 -22.53 11.19
C ILE A 186 2.03 -23.37 12.42
N GLU A 187 1.37 -22.74 13.40
CA GLU A 187 0.88 -23.43 14.59
C GLU A 187 0.01 -24.63 14.19
N SER A 188 0.17 -25.76 14.87
CA SER A 188 -0.54 -27.00 14.52
C SER A 188 -2.07 -26.86 14.55
N THR A 189 -2.60 -25.93 15.33
CA THR A 189 -4.03 -25.59 15.39
C THR A 189 -4.50 -24.70 14.25
N ALA A 190 -3.58 -24.11 13.48
CA ALA A 190 -3.81 -23.18 12.38
C ALA A 190 -3.43 -23.76 11.00
N GLN A 191 -2.61 -24.81 10.95
CA GLN A 191 -2.18 -25.47 9.71
C GLN A 191 -3.37 -25.86 8.81
N GLY A 192 -3.31 -25.49 7.53
CA GLY A 192 -4.30 -25.82 6.50
C GLY A 192 -5.65 -25.11 6.64
N LYS A 193 -5.86 -24.32 7.69
CA LYS A 193 -7.10 -23.56 7.92
C LYS A 193 -7.13 -22.29 7.11
N LYS A 194 -8.33 -21.80 6.86
CA LYS A 194 -8.53 -20.43 6.36
C LYS A 194 -8.07 -19.45 7.44
N ILE A 195 -7.50 -18.31 7.05
CA ILE A 195 -6.99 -17.31 7.99
C ILE A 195 -8.10 -16.79 8.91
N GLY A 196 -9.31 -16.65 8.39
CA GLY A 196 -10.52 -16.28 9.12
C GLY A 196 -10.97 -17.29 10.19
N GLU A 197 -10.60 -18.57 10.04
CA GLU A 197 -10.86 -19.62 11.03
C GLU A 197 -9.84 -19.60 12.20
N VAL A 198 -8.83 -18.73 12.09
CA VAL A 198 -7.75 -18.55 13.09
C VAL A 198 -7.89 -17.15 13.68
N PRO A 199 -8.58 -16.97 14.83
CA PRO A 199 -8.93 -15.66 15.36
C PRO A 199 -7.77 -14.68 15.50
N LEU A 200 -6.59 -15.15 15.92
CA LEU A 200 -5.39 -14.31 16.01
C LEU A 200 -4.91 -13.80 14.65
N ALA A 201 -4.99 -14.63 13.62
CA ALA A 201 -4.49 -14.28 12.30
C ALA A 201 -5.39 -13.23 11.65
N ILE A 202 -6.71 -13.45 11.61
CA ILE A 202 -7.65 -12.47 11.05
C ILE A 202 -7.71 -11.16 11.86
N LEU A 203 -7.64 -11.23 13.19
CA LEU A 203 -7.56 -10.03 14.05
C LEU A 203 -6.32 -9.20 13.70
N ARG A 204 -5.17 -9.86 13.53
CA ARG A 204 -3.92 -9.20 13.17
C ARG A 204 -4.01 -8.56 11.78
N THR A 205 -4.52 -9.28 10.78
CA THR A 205 -4.70 -8.75 9.43
C THR A 205 -5.56 -7.49 9.46
N ALA A 206 -6.72 -7.51 10.11
CA ALA A 206 -7.56 -6.32 10.22
C ALA A 206 -6.89 -5.13 10.96
N LEU A 207 -6.11 -5.40 12.02
CA LEU A 207 -5.30 -4.38 12.70
C LEU A 207 -4.22 -3.78 11.78
N HIS A 208 -3.65 -4.60 10.90
CA HIS A 208 -2.63 -4.20 9.95
C HIS A 208 -3.21 -3.31 8.85
N GLU A 209 -4.30 -3.75 8.19
CA GLU A 209 -4.90 -2.97 7.09
C GLU A 209 -5.48 -1.63 7.56
N ILE A 210 -6.09 -1.60 8.77
CA ILE A 210 -6.53 -0.33 9.35
C ILE A 210 -5.34 0.55 9.74
N GLY A 211 -4.18 -0.04 10.06
CA GLY A 211 -2.93 0.70 10.19
C GLY A 211 -2.57 1.47 8.92
N HIS A 212 -2.67 0.83 7.73
CA HIS A 212 -2.49 1.52 6.45
C HIS A 212 -3.53 2.62 6.24
N ALA A 213 -4.78 2.39 6.66
CA ALA A 213 -5.83 3.42 6.58
C ALA A 213 -5.53 4.64 7.47
N LEU A 214 -4.74 4.46 8.54
CA LEU A 214 -4.16 5.52 9.37
C LEU A 214 -2.81 6.03 8.86
N ASN A 215 -2.46 5.70 7.61
CA ASN A 215 -1.23 6.09 6.91
C ASN A 215 0.06 5.45 7.44
N LEU A 216 -0.02 4.34 8.17
CA LEU A 216 1.19 3.67 8.67
C LEU A 216 1.84 2.79 7.59
N TYR A 217 3.17 2.79 7.58
CA TYR A 217 3.98 2.06 6.61
C TYR A 217 4.45 0.71 7.13
N HIS A 218 4.68 -0.22 6.21
CA HIS A 218 5.57 -1.34 6.47
C HIS A 218 6.96 -0.82 6.86
N PRO A 219 7.60 -1.34 7.93
CA PRO A 219 8.92 -0.87 8.36
C PRO A 219 9.99 -0.84 7.27
N LYS A 220 9.96 -1.81 6.34
CA LYS A 220 10.89 -1.88 5.19
C LYS A 220 10.73 -0.75 4.17
N HIS A 221 9.61 -0.02 4.17
CA HIS A 221 9.34 1.11 3.27
C HIS A 221 9.19 2.43 4.03
N ASP A 222 9.41 2.42 5.34
CA ASP A 222 9.35 3.62 6.14
C ASP A 222 10.68 4.37 6.04
N CYS A 223 10.63 5.62 5.58
CA CYS A 223 11.82 6.43 5.41
C CYS A 223 12.49 6.83 6.74
N HIS A 224 11.85 6.57 7.87
CA HIS A 224 12.44 6.74 9.19
C HIS A 224 13.17 5.50 9.66
N SER A 225 13.43 4.55 8.76
CA SER A 225 14.35 3.46 9.02
C SER A 225 13.88 2.54 10.15
N VAL A 226 12.58 2.27 10.18
CA VAL A 226 11.94 1.48 11.23
C VAL A 226 12.40 0.03 11.14
N PRO A 227 12.82 -0.62 12.24
CA PRO A 227 13.27 -2.00 12.19
C PRO A 227 12.17 -2.97 11.77
N THR A 228 12.47 -3.85 10.81
CA THR A 228 11.63 -5.01 10.51
C THR A 228 11.62 -5.99 11.70
N GLY A 229 10.45 -6.52 12.04
CA GLY A 229 10.22 -7.36 13.21
C GLY A 229 8.86 -8.05 13.13
N THR A 230 8.19 -8.22 14.27
CA THR A 230 6.90 -8.93 14.33
C THR A 230 5.73 -8.06 14.79
N THR A 231 5.87 -6.73 14.75
CA THR A 231 4.81 -5.78 15.16
C THR A 231 3.66 -5.71 14.16
N ILE A 232 2.57 -5.02 14.51
CA ILE A 232 1.36 -4.96 13.69
C ILE A 232 1.64 -4.52 12.25
N MET A 233 2.49 -3.50 12.04
CA MET A 233 2.77 -3.00 10.69
C MET A 233 3.83 -3.79 9.92
N ASN A 234 4.38 -4.88 10.45
CA ASN A 234 5.16 -5.78 9.61
C ASN A 234 4.23 -6.50 8.63
N GLN A 235 4.64 -6.74 7.39
CA GLN A 235 3.80 -7.47 6.45
C GLN A 235 3.57 -8.90 6.96
N THR A 236 2.39 -9.47 6.72
CA THR A 236 2.05 -10.79 7.28
C THR A 236 2.99 -11.88 6.75
N GLY A 237 3.34 -11.85 5.46
CA GLY A 237 4.35 -12.73 4.87
C GLY A 237 5.72 -12.64 5.56
N ASP A 238 6.16 -11.45 5.97
CA ASP A 238 7.42 -11.29 6.70
C ASP A 238 7.35 -11.94 8.08
N ILE A 239 6.23 -11.79 8.80
CA ILE A 239 6.04 -12.44 10.09
C ILE A 239 6.02 -13.96 9.94
N MET A 240 5.35 -14.49 8.92
CA MET A 240 5.42 -15.92 8.62
C MET A 240 6.86 -16.36 8.31
N GLY A 241 7.63 -15.54 7.59
CA GLY A 241 9.06 -15.76 7.34
C GLY A 241 9.94 -15.73 8.59
N PHE A 242 9.57 -14.96 9.62
CA PHE A 242 10.25 -14.94 10.93
C PHE A 242 9.79 -16.06 11.88
N ALA A 243 8.84 -16.90 11.48
CA ALA A 243 8.39 -18.01 12.29
C ALA A 243 9.45 -19.11 12.37
N SER A 244 9.35 -19.94 13.40
CA SER A 244 10.17 -21.14 13.54
C SER A 244 9.34 -22.26 14.18
N ALA A 245 9.79 -23.51 14.10
CA ALA A 245 9.11 -24.61 14.79
C ALA A 245 8.95 -24.38 16.31
N ALA A 246 9.85 -23.60 16.93
CA ALA A 246 9.78 -23.25 18.35
C ALA A 246 8.84 -22.07 18.64
N THR A 247 8.58 -21.22 17.66
CA THR A 247 7.67 -20.08 17.77
C THR A 247 6.97 -19.88 16.43
N PRO A 248 5.98 -20.72 16.12
CA PRO A 248 5.28 -20.68 14.83
C PRO A 248 4.27 -19.54 14.75
N TYR A 249 3.81 -19.20 13.55
CA TYR A 249 2.75 -18.22 13.30
C TYR A 249 1.35 -18.79 13.65
N PRO A 250 0.40 -17.99 14.22
CA PRO A 250 0.51 -16.58 14.57
C PRO A 250 1.20 -16.29 15.91
N GLY A 251 1.68 -17.31 16.62
CA GLY A 251 2.32 -17.22 17.94
C GLY A 251 3.57 -16.33 18.03
N ASN A 252 4.27 -16.10 16.92
CA ASN A 252 5.45 -15.23 16.83
C ASN A 252 5.11 -13.74 16.63
N ALA A 253 3.85 -13.41 16.30
CA ALA A 253 3.42 -12.03 16.12
C ALA A 253 3.43 -11.25 17.44
N THR A 254 3.73 -9.96 17.35
CA THR A 254 3.62 -8.98 18.43
C THR A 254 2.38 -8.13 18.18
N PHE A 255 1.37 -8.28 19.03
CA PHE A 255 0.12 -7.50 18.98
C PHE A 255 0.29 -6.11 19.60
N ALA A 256 1.24 -5.36 19.07
CA ALA A 256 1.50 -3.96 19.40
C ALA A 256 2.11 -3.25 18.20
N PHE A 257 1.91 -1.93 18.13
CA PHE A 257 2.59 -1.08 17.17
C PHE A 257 4.03 -0.83 17.64
N HIS A 258 4.97 -0.73 16.69
CA HIS A 258 6.31 -0.21 16.97
C HIS A 258 6.24 1.23 17.53
N ASP A 259 7.25 1.65 18.29
CA ASP A 259 7.29 2.99 18.91
C ASP A 259 7.13 4.12 17.88
N HIS A 260 7.78 3.99 16.71
CA HIS A 260 7.61 4.92 15.59
C HIS A 260 6.14 5.09 15.17
N ASN A 261 5.43 3.97 14.97
CA ASN A 261 4.02 3.97 14.57
C ASN A 261 3.14 4.56 15.68
N THR A 262 3.44 4.24 16.94
CA THR A 262 2.75 4.82 18.10
C THR A 262 2.97 6.34 18.15
N THR A 263 4.19 6.81 17.91
CA THR A 263 4.50 8.24 17.82
C THR A 263 3.70 8.91 16.70
N SER A 264 3.64 8.32 15.51
CA SER A 264 2.84 8.86 14.40
C SER A 264 1.36 8.93 14.76
N LEU A 265 0.78 7.84 15.26
CA LEU A 265 -0.63 7.81 15.67
C LEU A 265 -0.97 8.86 16.74
N ILE A 266 -0.08 9.13 17.68
CA ILE A 266 -0.34 10.09 18.77
C ILE A 266 -0.10 11.54 18.34
N HIS A 267 0.93 11.78 17.52
CA HIS A 267 1.50 13.11 17.32
C HIS A 267 1.33 13.67 15.91
N SER A 268 1.07 12.85 14.89
CA SER A 268 0.89 13.33 13.52
C SER A 268 -0.39 14.16 13.39
N PRO A 269 -0.40 15.17 12.49
CA PRO A 269 -1.56 16.01 12.26
C PRO A 269 -2.64 15.26 11.47
N ASP A 270 -3.91 15.70 11.60
CA ASP A 270 -5.05 15.08 10.91
C ASP A 270 -4.78 14.77 9.41
N PRO A 271 -4.23 15.66 8.57
CA PRO A 271 -4.02 15.34 7.15
C PRO A 271 -3.12 14.12 6.90
N GLN A 272 -2.20 13.83 7.84
CA GLN A 272 -1.32 12.67 7.72
C GLN A 272 -2.06 11.39 8.12
N ILE A 273 -2.83 11.38 9.21
CA ILE A 273 -3.32 10.12 9.79
C ILE A 273 -4.84 9.94 9.73
N ARG A 274 -5.63 11.00 9.52
CA ARG A 274 -7.10 10.92 9.45
C ARG A 274 -7.52 10.16 8.18
N PRO A 275 -8.30 9.08 8.33
CA PRO A 275 -9.01 8.45 7.22
C PRO A 275 -9.92 9.42 6.48
N GLY A 276 -10.02 9.27 5.16
CA GLY A 276 -10.84 10.09 4.28
C GLY A 276 -10.26 11.46 3.92
N TRP A 277 -9.01 11.77 4.28
CA TRP A 277 -8.43 13.12 4.09
C TRP A 277 -7.47 13.22 2.89
N THR A 278 -6.28 12.64 3.01
CA THR A 278 -5.24 12.69 1.95
C THR A 278 -4.75 11.29 1.65
N ARG A 279 -4.27 11.08 0.41
CA ARG A 279 -3.63 9.85 -0.05
C ARG A 279 -2.59 9.31 0.92
N PHE A 280 -2.39 8.01 0.86
CA PHE A 280 -1.33 7.28 1.55
C PHE A 280 0.05 7.85 1.22
N GLY A 281 0.92 7.93 2.22
CA GLY A 281 2.25 8.55 2.16
C GLY A 281 2.31 10.04 2.44
N TYR A 282 1.19 10.76 2.43
CA TYR A 282 1.24 12.20 2.72
C TYR A 282 1.75 12.47 4.13
N GLY A 283 2.75 13.35 4.26
CA GLY A 283 3.31 13.74 5.56
C GLY A 283 4.27 12.74 6.21
N HIS A 284 4.55 11.59 5.57
CA HIS A 284 5.52 10.60 6.06
C HIS A 284 6.98 10.94 5.75
N GLY A 285 7.33 12.22 5.50
CA GLY A 285 8.74 12.63 5.29
C GLY A 285 9.32 12.38 3.88
N CYS A 286 8.63 11.63 3.00
CA CYS A 286 9.10 11.36 1.63
C CYS A 286 8.33 12.04 0.49
N ILE A 287 7.44 13.00 0.77
CA ILE A 287 6.71 13.70 -0.30
C ILE A 287 6.74 15.22 -0.06
N GLY A 288 7.73 15.88 -0.65
CA GLY A 288 7.76 17.32 -0.91
C GLY A 288 8.84 18.13 -0.17
N ASN A 289 9.93 18.45 -0.87
CA ASN A 289 10.88 19.57 -0.67
C ASN A 289 12.11 19.45 0.26
N THR A 290 12.57 18.27 0.64
CA THR A 290 13.96 18.10 1.13
C THR A 290 14.54 16.80 0.64
N PRO A 291 15.87 16.70 0.43
CA PRO A 291 16.51 15.44 0.07
C PRO A 291 16.09 14.39 1.10
N SER A 292 15.63 13.23 0.64
CA SER A 292 15.76 12.01 1.42
C SER A 292 17.24 11.97 1.82
N GLU A 293 17.54 11.93 3.13
CA GLU A 293 18.89 11.54 3.54
C GLU A 293 19.19 10.21 2.83
N PRO A 294 20.42 9.99 2.35
CA PRO A 294 20.85 8.67 1.94
C PRO A 294 20.48 7.73 3.08
N HIS A 295 19.66 6.73 2.80
CA HIS A 295 19.41 5.67 3.75
C HIS A 295 20.70 4.88 3.94
N ASP A 296 21.59 5.40 4.77
CA ASP A 296 22.62 4.64 5.46
C ASP A 296 21.97 3.90 6.64
N LEU A 297 20.83 3.23 6.39
CA LEU A 297 20.51 2.04 7.15
C LEU A 297 21.46 0.96 6.67
N ILE A 298 22.61 0.90 7.33
CA ILE A 298 23.40 -0.31 7.39
C ILE A 298 22.61 -1.31 8.25
N PHE A 299 21.56 -1.89 7.68
CA PHE A 299 21.54 -3.35 7.74
C PHE A 299 22.79 -3.76 6.98
N ASP A 300 23.68 -4.51 7.61
CA ASP A 300 24.75 -5.22 6.89
C ASP A 300 24.09 -6.32 6.03
N ARG A 301 23.36 -5.88 5.00
CA ARG A 301 22.82 -6.62 3.87
C ARG A 301 23.69 -6.40 2.63
N ASP A 302 24.63 -5.45 2.70
CA ASP A 302 25.82 -5.34 1.85
C ASP A 302 26.86 -6.43 2.14
N VAL A 303 26.43 -7.59 2.64
CA VAL A 303 27.27 -8.79 2.50
C VAL A 303 27.43 -9.02 0.99
N PRO A 304 28.65 -9.16 0.46
CA PRO A 304 28.92 -9.40 -0.96
C PRO A 304 28.48 -10.81 -1.40
N ARG A 305 27.17 -11.10 -1.29
CA ARG A 305 26.49 -12.29 -1.81
C ARG A 305 25.58 -11.95 -3.00
N ALA A 306 25.48 -10.67 -3.37
CA ALA A 306 24.74 -10.20 -4.54
C ALA A 306 25.37 -10.60 -5.89
N HIS A 307 26.54 -11.28 -5.91
CA HIS A 307 27.19 -11.67 -7.17
C HIS A 307 26.43 -12.73 -7.99
N HIS A 308 25.34 -13.28 -7.46
CA HIS A 308 24.67 -14.45 -8.03
C HIS A 308 23.17 -14.27 -8.26
N ILE A 309 22.58 -13.12 -7.89
CA ILE A 309 21.22 -12.76 -8.28
C ILE A 309 21.28 -11.36 -8.87
N LYS A 310 20.80 -11.19 -10.11
CA LYS A 310 20.70 -9.92 -10.80
C LYS A 310 19.23 -9.53 -10.97
N LEU A 311 18.90 -8.27 -10.72
CA LEU A 311 17.63 -7.66 -11.10
C LEU A 311 17.85 -6.84 -12.37
N GLU A 312 16.98 -6.99 -13.35
CA GLU A 312 16.99 -6.24 -14.60
C GLU A 312 15.65 -5.53 -14.75
N LEU A 313 15.71 -4.27 -15.18
CA LEU A 313 14.55 -3.47 -15.51
C LEU A 313 14.67 -3.10 -16.99
N ASP A 314 13.59 -3.31 -17.73
CA ASP A 314 13.49 -2.95 -19.14
C ASP A 314 12.27 -2.04 -19.31
N VAL A 315 12.50 -0.87 -19.90
CA VAL A 315 11.50 0.17 -20.15
C VAL A 315 11.69 0.69 -21.57
N PRO A 316 10.65 1.24 -22.21
CA PRO A 316 10.80 1.89 -23.51
C PRO A 316 11.88 2.98 -23.45
N GLU A 317 12.73 3.07 -24.48
CA GLU A 317 13.73 4.15 -24.57
C GLU A 317 13.07 5.53 -24.71
N GLU A 318 11.92 5.56 -25.38
CA GLU A 318 11.16 6.77 -25.66
C GLU A 318 9.66 6.51 -25.56
N MET A 319 8.90 7.50 -25.09
CA MET A 319 7.44 7.53 -25.12
C MET A 319 6.93 8.94 -25.38
N TYR A 320 5.65 9.09 -25.72
CA TYR A 320 4.96 10.36 -25.69
C TYR A 320 4.17 10.54 -24.39
N LEU A 321 4.07 11.77 -23.92
CA LEU A 321 3.30 12.10 -22.72
C LEU A 321 1.88 11.52 -22.80
N GLY A 322 1.44 10.80 -21.77
CA GLY A 322 0.11 10.17 -21.73
C GLY A 322 0.02 8.79 -22.38
N GLU A 323 1.09 8.26 -22.97
CA GLU A 323 1.13 6.87 -23.42
C GLU A 323 1.25 5.88 -22.24
N PHE A 324 0.78 4.66 -22.48
CA PHE A 324 0.94 3.55 -21.55
C PHE A 324 2.41 3.14 -21.45
N VAL A 325 2.88 2.86 -20.24
CA VAL A 325 4.24 2.38 -19.99
C VAL A 325 4.16 1.06 -19.25
N LEU A 326 4.61 0.00 -19.90
CA LEU A 326 4.78 -1.32 -19.31
C LEU A 326 6.28 -1.59 -19.18
N ALA A 327 6.75 -1.81 -17.95
CA ALA A 327 8.13 -2.18 -17.70
C ALA A 327 8.23 -3.68 -17.45
N ALA A 328 9.24 -4.34 -18.03
CA ALA A 328 9.56 -5.72 -17.70
C ALA A 328 10.62 -5.75 -16.60
N VAL A 329 10.39 -6.57 -15.58
CA VAL A 329 11.31 -6.77 -14.46
C VAL A 329 11.73 -8.21 -14.43
N ARG A 330 13.04 -8.48 -14.41
CA ARG A 330 13.59 -9.84 -14.43
C ARG A 330 14.53 -10.08 -13.27
N ILE A 331 14.27 -11.14 -12.52
CA ILE A 331 15.22 -11.70 -11.55
C ILE A 331 15.94 -12.89 -12.17
N HIS A 332 17.26 -12.88 -12.16
CA HIS A 332 18.11 -13.87 -12.82
C HIS A 332 19.13 -14.44 -11.83
N ASN A 333 19.20 -15.77 -11.72
CA ASN A 333 20.25 -16.46 -10.97
C ASN A 333 21.52 -16.56 -11.81
N THR A 334 22.48 -15.65 -11.58
CA THR A 334 23.79 -15.63 -12.24
C THR A 334 24.84 -16.49 -11.53
N GLY A 335 24.45 -17.23 -10.49
CA GLY A 335 25.31 -18.17 -9.76
C GLY A 335 25.33 -19.57 -10.37
N ASP A 336 25.97 -20.47 -9.64
CA ASP A 336 26.15 -21.89 -9.94
C ASP A 336 25.36 -22.83 -9.02
N GLU A 337 24.60 -22.28 -8.08
CA GLU A 337 23.71 -23.01 -7.16
C GLU A 337 22.26 -22.54 -7.31
N THR A 338 21.29 -23.44 -7.07
CA THR A 338 19.86 -23.11 -6.98
C THR A 338 19.60 -22.12 -5.84
N ARG A 339 18.75 -21.11 -6.08
CA ARG A 339 18.44 -20.06 -5.10
C ARG A 339 16.94 -19.86 -4.95
N LEU A 340 16.49 -19.75 -3.71
CA LEU A 340 15.12 -19.35 -3.40
C LEU A 340 15.01 -17.82 -3.51
N VAL A 341 14.04 -17.33 -4.30
CA VAL A 341 13.79 -15.90 -4.50
C VAL A 341 12.30 -15.60 -4.45
N SER A 342 11.96 -14.35 -4.14
CA SER A 342 10.58 -13.87 -4.25
C SER A 342 10.15 -13.85 -5.71
N THR A 343 8.94 -14.33 -6.00
CA THR A 343 8.31 -14.21 -7.32
C THR A 343 7.33 -13.04 -7.42
N ALA A 344 7.15 -12.29 -6.33
CA ALA A 344 6.35 -11.06 -6.30
C ALA A 344 7.08 -9.93 -7.06
N LEU A 345 7.10 -10.03 -8.39
CA LEU A 345 7.67 -9.05 -9.32
C LEU A 345 6.60 -8.06 -9.77
N ASN A 346 5.88 -7.49 -8.81
CA ASN A 346 4.76 -6.57 -9.00
C ASN A 346 4.82 -5.45 -7.93
N LEU A 347 4.14 -4.33 -8.17
CA LEU A 347 4.16 -3.18 -7.25
C LEU A 347 3.13 -3.29 -6.11
N GLU A 348 2.19 -4.22 -6.25
CA GLU A 348 1.03 -4.42 -5.40
C GLU A 348 1.39 -5.07 -4.06
N GLU A 349 2.29 -6.05 -4.06
CA GLU A 349 2.71 -6.81 -2.87
C GLU A 349 3.86 -6.15 -2.09
N ASP A 350 4.32 -4.97 -2.54
CA ASP A 350 5.32 -4.12 -1.86
C ASP A 350 6.68 -4.82 -1.66
N TYR A 351 7.01 -5.85 -2.45
CA TYR A 351 8.35 -6.47 -2.46
C TYR A 351 9.28 -5.85 -3.50
N LEU A 352 8.69 -5.32 -4.58
CA LEU A 352 9.37 -4.58 -5.63
C LEU A 352 9.00 -3.10 -5.49
N THR A 353 10.01 -2.24 -5.44
CA THR A 353 9.84 -0.79 -5.49
C THR A 353 10.51 -0.23 -6.73
N VAL A 354 9.96 0.88 -7.25
CA VAL A 354 10.56 1.64 -8.33
C VAL A 354 10.84 3.05 -7.85
N SER A 355 12.08 3.49 -8.06
CA SER A 355 12.45 4.89 -7.89
C SER A 355 12.53 5.57 -9.26
N LEU A 356 12.01 6.79 -9.32
CA LEU A 356 11.92 7.59 -10.52
C LEU A 356 12.55 8.95 -10.29
N THR A 357 13.54 9.32 -11.10
CA THR A 357 14.09 10.68 -11.12
C THR A 357 13.51 11.43 -12.31
N PRO A 358 12.68 12.46 -12.08
CA PRO A 358 12.13 13.27 -13.16
C PRO A 358 13.18 14.24 -13.74
N PRO A 359 12.92 14.85 -14.92
CA PRO A 359 13.87 15.71 -15.64
C PRO A 359 14.46 16.86 -14.80
N GLU A 360 13.64 17.44 -13.93
CA GLU A 360 14.04 18.53 -13.03
C GLU A 360 13.62 18.24 -11.59
N GLY A 361 14.06 17.11 -11.03
CA GLY A 361 13.74 16.81 -9.64
C GLY A 361 14.63 15.77 -8.97
N SER A 362 14.28 15.50 -7.72
CA SER A 362 14.88 14.43 -6.93
C SER A 362 14.17 13.10 -7.20
N PRO A 363 14.84 11.96 -6.93
CA PRO A 363 14.20 10.66 -6.98
C PRO A 363 12.91 10.64 -6.14
N VAL A 364 11.88 9.99 -6.66
CA VAL A 364 10.60 9.76 -5.97
C VAL A 364 10.23 8.28 -6.06
N ASP A 365 9.57 7.78 -5.02
CA ASP A 365 9.06 6.42 -5.00
C ASP A 365 7.77 6.31 -5.81
N VAL A 366 7.70 5.27 -6.63
CA VAL A 366 6.55 4.87 -7.44
C VAL A 366 5.98 3.58 -6.86
N ARG A 367 4.67 3.60 -6.56
CA ARG A 367 3.92 2.48 -5.97
C ARG A 367 2.59 2.27 -6.68
N SER A 368 2.08 1.05 -6.62
CA SER A 368 0.72 0.78 -7.09
C SER A 368 -0.31 1.57 -6.28
N VAL A 369 -1.46 1.84 -6.91
CA VAL A 369 -2.63 2.40 -6.24
C VAL A 369 -3.41 1.34 -5.44
N ILE A 370 -3.08 0.06 -5.66
CA ILE A 370 -3.54 -1.08 -4.87
C ILE A 370 -2.36 -1.59 -4.05
N LEU A 371 -2.52 -1.68 -2.74
CA LEU A 371 -1.53 -2.30 -1.86
C LEU A 371 -2.12 -3.57 -1.26
N LEU A 372 -1.47 -4.70 -1.52
CA LEU A 372 -1.86 -6.02 -1.11
C LEU A 372 -0.98 -6.48 0.05
N CYS A 373 -1.61 -6.88 1.16
CA CYS A 373 -0.93 -7.65 2.18
C CYS A 373 -1.07 -9.14 1.84
N SER A 374 -0.05 -9.74 1.24
CA SER A 374 -0.03 -11.15 0.82
C SER A 374 0.93 -12.00 1.63
N ASP A 375 0.83 -13.32 1.45
CA ASP A 375 1.93 -14.24 1.75
C ASP A 375 3.01 -14.11 0.67
N ARG A 376 4.28 -14.17 1.10
CA ARG A 376 5.41 -13.99 0.19
C ARG A 376 5.57 -15.21 -0.71
N GLN A 377 5.25 -15.05 -1.99
CA GLN A 377 5.44 -16.13 -2.96
C GLN A 377 6.93 -16.31 -3.24
N MET A 378 7.43 -17.53 -3.00
CA MET A 378 8.84 -17.90 -3.19
C MET A 378 8.96 -19.01 -4.23
N ALA A 379 9.99 -18.96 -5.06
CA ALA A 379 10.33 -20.03 -6.00
C ALA A 379 11.83 -20.30 -6.02
N GLU A 380 12.18 -21.54 -6.34
CA GLU A 380 13.55 -21.93 -6.66
C GLU A 380 13.88 -21.46 -8.08
N LEU A 381 15.04 -20.83 -8.24
CA LEU A 381 15.67 -20.53 -9.53
C LEU A 381 16.95 -21.34 -9.65
N GLU A 382 17.01 -22.19 -10.66
CA GLU A 382 18.22 -22.93 -11.03
C GLU A 382 19.33 -22.00 -11.56
N PRO A 383 20.60 -22.43 -11.59
CA PRO A 383 21.68 -21.68 -12.22
C PRO A 383 21.37 -21.27 -13.66
N GLY A 384 21.45 -19.97 -13.96
CA GLY A 384 21.11 -19.39 -15.26
C GLY A 384 19.61 -19.23 -15.54
N GLU A 385 18.74 -19.64 -14.61
CA GLU A 385 17.30 -19.45 -14.73
C GLU A 385 16.91 -18.02 -14.35
N TYR A 386 15.90 -17.50 -15.03
CA TYR A 386 15.27 -16.24 -14.70
C TYR A 386 13.76 -16.36 -14.57
N ARG A 387 13.18 -15.40 -13.85
CA ARG A 387 11.74 -15.14 -13.79
C ARG A 387 11.51 -13.69 -14.16
N SER A 388 10.42 -13.45 -14.88
CA SER A 388 10.01 -12.12 -15.29
C SER A 388 8.65 -11.77 -14.69
N GLY A 389 8.46 -10.50 -14.39
CA GLY A 389 7.17 -9.87 -14.13
C GLY A 389 7.06 -8.60 -14.96
N TYR A 390 5.87 -8.01 -14.96
CA TYR A 390 5.59 -6.76 -15.64
C TYR A 390 4.89 -5.81 -14.70
N ILE A 391 5.21 -4.53 -14.81
CA ILE A 391 4.60 -3.49 -14.00
C ILE A 391 4.14 -2.36 -14.91
N GLN A 392 2.88 -1.92 -14.75
CA GLN A 392 2.43 -0.70 -15.38
C GLN A 392 2.94 0.49 -14.59
N LEU A 393 3.48 1.49 -15.29
CA LEU A 393 4.01 2.71 -14.71
C LEU A 393 3.21 3.93 -15.16
N MET A 394 2.06 3.77 -15.82
CA MET A 394 1.27 4.90 -16.32
C MET A 394 0.61 5.67 -15.18
N TYR A 395 -0.16 4.97 -14.33
CA TYR A 395 -0.93 5.57 -13.25
C TYR A 395 -0.64 4.92 -11.90
N THR A 396 -0.12 5.69 -10.95
CA THR A 396 0.48 5.19 -9.69
C THR A 396 0.05 6.05 -8.51
N ASN A 397 0.64 5.86 -7.32
CA ASN A 397 0.48 6.76 -6.17
C ASN A 397 0.79 8.24 -6.48
N ARG A 398 1.41 8.52 -7.63
CA ARG A 398 1.74 9.86 -8.14
C ARG A 398 0.72 10.38 -9.15
N GLU A 399 -0.43 9.71 -9.32
CA GLU A 399 -1.31 9.86 -10.47
C GLU A 399 -0.52 9.51 -11.73
N TYR A 400 -0.21 10.45 -12.62
CA TYR A 400 0.66 10.18 -13.75
C TYR A 400 2.13 10.17 -13.35
N THR A 401 2.75 8.99 -13.42
CA THR A 401 4.19 8.82 -13.13
C THR A 401 5.05 9.71 -14.04
N PHE A 402 4.69 9.77 -15.32
CA PHE A 402 5.38 10.57 -16.34
C PHE A 402 4.57 11.81 -16.71
N ALA A 403 4.44 12.75 -15.78
CA ALA A 403 3.60 13.95 -15.95
C ALA A 403 4.27 15.11 -16.74
N GLN A 404 5.54 15.01 -17.11
CA GLN A 404 6.27 16.06 -17.81
C GLN A 404 7.17 15.48 -18.90
N THR A 405 7.54 16.31 -19.88
CA THR A 405 8.46 15.91 -20.93
C THR A 405 9.91 16.07 -20.49
N GLY A 406 10.80 15.24 -21.03
CA GLY A 406 12.21 15.24 -20.70
C GLY A 406 12.72 13.84 -20.38
N ARG A 407 13.96 13.77 -19.87
CA ARG A 407 14.61 12.50 -19.51
C ARG A 407 14.28 12.12 -18.08
N TYR A 408 13.85 10.89 -17.90
CA TYR A 408 13.66 10.25 -16.62
C TYR A 408 14.72 9.18 -16.43
N THR A 409 15.12 8.96 -15.17
CA THR A 409 15.95 7.81 -14.79
C THR A 409 15.12 6.93 -13.84
N ILE A 410 15.08 5.63 -14.13
CA ILE A 410 14.23 4.66 -13.45
C ILE A 410 15.12 3.55 -12.88
N GLN A 411 14.89 3.13 -11.65
CA GLN A 411 15.58 2.01 -11.03
C GLN A 411 14.61 1.17 -10.22
N ALA A 412 14.71 -0.15 -10.36
CA ALA A 412 13.94 -1.10 -9.57
C ALA A 412 14.78 -1.63 -8.40
N GLU A 413 14.13 -1.86 -7.26
CA GLU A 413 14.70 -2.55 -6.11
C GLU A 413 13.76 -3.67 -5.67
N LEU A 414 14.30 -4.86 -5.47
CA LEU A 414 13.55 -6.03 -5.02
C LEU A 414 14.07 -6.48 -3.66
N ASP A 415 13.21 -6.49 -2.67
CA ASP A 415 13.47 -7.15 -1.39
C ASP A 415 13.39 -8.67 -1.61
N LEU A 416 14.41 -9.40 -1.15
CA LEU A 416 14.47 -10.86 -1.11
C LEU A 416 14.29 -11.42 0.31
N GLY A 417 14.08 -10.54 1.29
CA GLY A 417 13.74 -10.90 2.67
C GLY A 417 14.96 -11.02 3.55
N ASP A 418 16.10 -11.46 3.02
CA ASP A 418 17.41 -11.42 3.68
C ASP A 418 18.31 -10.29 3.13
N ARG A 419 18.01 -9.76 1.94
CA ARG A 419 18.78 -8.71 1.24
C ARG A 419 17.92 -7.96 0.23
N ILE A 420 18.44 -6.87 -0.33
CA ILE A 420 17.83 -6.11 -1.43
C ILE A 420 18.71 -6.26 -2.67
N VAL A 421 18.11 -6.40 -3.85
CA VAL A 421 18.81 -6.38 -5.14
C VAL A 421 18.28 -5.22 -5.96
N LYS A 422 19.19 -4.43 -6.54
CA LYS A 422 18.85 -3.27 -7.38
C LYS A 422 19.15 -3.56 -8.85
N SER A 423 18.34 -3.01 -9.74
CA SER A 423 18.67 -2.98 -11.17
C SER A 423 19.73 -1.92 -11.45
N ASP A 424 20.37 -2.00 -12.62
CA ASP A 424 21.03 -0.83 -13.18
C ASP A 424 19.98 0.26 -13.47
N PRO A 425 20.30 1.55 -13.29
CA PRO A 425 19.40 2.63 -13.70
C PRO A 425 19.20 2.64 -15.22
N VAL A 426 17.97 2.87 -15.66
CA VAL A 426 17.59 2.98 -17.08
C VAL A 426 17.02 4.36 -17.36
N ASP A 427 17.43 4.97 -18.48
CA ASP A 427 16.93 6.27 -18.91
C ASP A 427 15.77 6.10 -19.91
N MET A 428 14.72 6.89 -19.74
CA MET A 428 13.61 6.99 -20.69
C MET A 428 13.33 8.44 -21.07
N LEU A 429 13.09 8.71 -22.36
CA LEU A 429 12.75 10.04 -22.86
C LEU A 429 11.24 10.20 -23.09
N VAL A 430 10.61 11.10 -22.35
CA VAL A 430 9.21 11.49 -22.54
C VAL A 430 9.12 12.70 -23.47
N ARG A 431 8.43 12.54 -24.60
CA ARG A 431 8.28 13.57 -25.65
C ARG A 431 6.88 14.20 -25.62
N SER A 432 6.77 15.42 -26.15
CA SER A 432 5.46 16.02 -26.42
C SER A 432 4.78 15.33 -27.62
N PRO A 433 3.46 15.09 -27.60
CA PRO A 433 2.74 14.62 -28.77
C PRO A 433 2.77 15.68 -29.87
N LEU A 434 3.24 15.33 -31.07
CA LEU A 434 3.45 16.28 -32.18
C LEU A 434 2.45 16.10 -33.35
N SER A 435 1.72 14.99 -33.40
CA SER A 435 0.64 14.76 -34.37
C SER A 435 -0.72 14.84 -33.69
N GLU A 436 -1.78 15.05 -34.48
CA GLU A 436 -3.17 15.09 -34.00
C GLU A 436 -3.56 13.78 -33.32
N ASP A 437 -3.29 12.63 -33.95
CA ASP A 437 -3.55 11.31 -33.36
C ASP A 437 -2.84 11.12 -32.01
N LYS A 438 -1.55 11.51 -31.92
CA LYS A 438 -0.78 11.42 -30.68
C LYS A 438 -1.30 12.36 -29.61
N LEU A 439 -1.82 13.52 -30.01
CA LEU A 439 -2.42 14.47 -29.09
C LEU A 439 -3.75 13.93 -28.54
N GLU A 440 -4.54 13.24 -29.36
CA GLU A 440 -5.77 12.61 -28.94
C GLU A 440 -5.52 11.45 -27.96
N VAL A 441 -4.61 10.52 -28.32
CA VAL A 441 -4.18 9.42 -27.43
C VAL A 441 -3.64 9.98 -26.11
N SER A 442 -2.76 11.00 -26.17
CA SER A 442 -2.22 11.68 -24.99
C SER A 442 -3.32 12.30 -24.12
N THR A 443 -4.31 12.97 -24.74
CA THR A 443 -5.41 13.63 -24.03
C THR A 443 -6.28 12.61 -23.30
N LYS A 444 -6.60 11.48 -23.94
CA LYS A 444 -7.38 10.40 -23.30
C LYS A 444 -6.56 9.64 -22.25
N GLY A 445 -5.28 9.40 -22.51
CA GLY A 445 -4.39 8.73 -21.56
C GLY A 445 -4.11 9.56 -20.30
N LEU A 446 -4.12 10.89 -20.41
CA LEU A 446 -4.03 11.81 -19.25
C LEU A 446 -5.39 12.05 -18.57
N ASP A 447 -6.44 11.32 -18.93
CA ASP A 447 -7.71 11.34 -18.22
C ASP A 447 -7.69 10.44 -16.99
N THR A 448 -7.98 11.02 -15.82
CA THR A 448 -7.79 10.34 -14.52
C THR A 448 -8.53 9.01 -14.43
N ASP A 449 -9.75 8.94 -14.95
CA ASP A 449 -10.53 7.71 -14.88
C ASP A 449 -9.96 6.65 -15.84
N VAL A 450 -9.42 7.04 -17.00
CA VAL A 450 -8.70 6.12 -17.90
C VAL A 450 -7.44 5.58 -17.23
N GLY A 451 -6.57 6.46 -16.73
CA GLY A 451 -5.34 6.05 -16.03
C GLY A 451 -5.63 5.13 -14.84
N ARG A 452 -6.64 5.47 -14.02
CA ARG A 452 -7.10 4.62 -12.92
C ARG A 452 -7.64 3.28 -13.41
N SER A 453 -8.42 3.26 -14.49
CA SER A 453 -8.96 2.01 -15.05
C SER A 453 -7.83 1.08 -15.50
N ILE A 454 -6.78 1.65 -16.10
CA ILE A 454 -5.57 0.93 -16.51
C ILE A 454 -4.77 0.44 -15.30
N ALA A 455 -4.75 1.16 -14.17
CA ALA A 455 -4.06 0.68 -12.97
C ALA A 455 -4.84 -0.41 -12.21
N LEU A 456 -6.17 -0.35 -12.22
CA LEU A 456 -7.04 -1.29 -11.51
C LEU A 456 -7.45 -2.51 -12.35
N GLY A 457 -7.29 -2.43 -13.67
CA GLY A 457 -7.71 -3.46 -14.62
C GLY A 457 -9.18 -3.44 -15.01
N VAL A 458 -9.93 -2.44 -14.53
CA VAL A 458 -11.38 -2.34 -14.62
C VAL A 458 -11.81 -0.87 -14.55
N PRO A 459 -12.80 -0.43 -15.35
CA PRO A 459 -13.31 0.93 -15.29
C PRO A 459 -14.22 1.19 -14.09
N PRO A 460 -14.25 2.43 -13.56
CA PRO A 460 -15.23 2.80 -12.56
C PRO A 460 -16.64 2.89 -13.16
N ILE A 461 -17.61 2.38 -12.40
CA ILE A 461 -19.04 2.43 -12.73
C ILE A 461 -19.52 3.88 -12.81
N ASP A 462 -20.45 4.16 -13.73
CA ASP A 462 -21.09 5.47 -13.94
C ASP A 462 -20.14 6.63 -14.29
N THR A 463 -19.02 6.32 -14.97
CA THR A 463 -18.08 7.33 -15.46
C THR A 463 -17.95 7.32 -16.99
N PRO A 464 -17.48 8.41 -17.62
CA PRO A 464 -17.12 8.41 -19.04
C PRO A 464 -15.88 7.56 -19.39
N ALA A 465 -15.28 6.84 -18.43
CA ALA A 465 -14.05 6.08 -18.64
C ALA A 465 -14.22 5.01 -19.71
N GLU A 466 -15.34 4.28 -19.67
CA GLU A 466 -15.64 3.18 -20.59
C GLU A 466 -15.71 3.65 -22.05
N GLU A 467 -16.35 4.80 -22.31
CA GLU A 467 -16.44 5.40 -23.65
C GLU A 467 -15.03 5.76 -24.17
N LYS A 468 -14.19 6.35 -23.31
CA LYS A 468 -12.81 6.72 -23.66
C LYS A 468 -11.93 5.50 -23.91
N LEU A 469 -12.04 4.47 -23.07
CA LEU A 469 -11.34 3.20 -23.24
C LEU A 469 -11.78 2.52 -24.53
N THR A 470 -13.07 2.53 -24.85
CA THR A 470 -13.62 1.99 -26.09
C THR A 470 -13.04 2.73 -27.29
N THR A 471 -13.01 4.06 -27.24
CA THR A 471 -12.39 4.87 -28.31
C THR A 471 -10.91 4.53 -28.47
N LEU A 472 -10.15 4.42 -27.37
CA LEU A 472 -8.74 4.05 -27.40
C LEU A 472 -8.53 2.67 -28.02
N ALA A 473 -9.35 1.69 -27.64
CA ALA A 473 -9.26 0.33 -28.14
C ALA A 473 -9.65 0.22 -29.62
N GLU A 474 -10.67 0.94 -30.07
CA GLU A 474 -11.21 0.82 -31.43
C GLU A 474 -10.51 1.71 -32.46
N ASP A 475 -10.19 2.96 -32.10
CA ASP A 475 -9.64 3.95 -33.03
C ASP A 475 -8.11 3.97 -33.02
N TYR A 476 -7.47 3.49 -31.94
CA TYR A 476 -6.01 3.44 -31.78
C TYR A 476 -5.47 2.05 -31.37
N PRO A 477 -5.94 0.95 -31.98
CA PRO A 477 -5.57 -0.41 -31.58
C PRO A 477 -4.07 -0.70 -31.71
N GLU A 478 -3.37 0.01 -32.60
CA GLU A 478 -1.93 -0.12 -32.82
C GLU A 478 -1.06 0.49 -31.71
N THR A 479 -1.66 1.20 -30.76
CA THR A 479 -0.95 1.80 -29.62
C THR A 479 -1.00 0.87 -28.41
N ASP A 480 0.06 0.91 -27.58
CA ASP A 480 0.09 0.14 -26.34
C ASP A 480 -1.05 0.54 -25.39
N LEU A 481 -1.47 1.81 -25.41
CA LEU A 481 -2.61 2.29 -24.63
C LEU A 481 -3.95 1.76 -25.15
N GLY A 482 -4.15 1.70 -26.47
CA GLY A 482 -5.34 1.09 -27.08
C GLY A 482 -5.43 -0.41 -26.79
N THR A 483 -4.28 -1.09 -26.87
CA THR A 483 -4.14 -2.50 -26.48
C THR A 483 -4.48 -2.70 -25.00
N ALA A 484 -3.94 -1.88 -24.09
CA ALA A 484 -4.25 -1.95 -22.67
C ALA A 484 -5.72 -1.64 -22.37
N ALA A 485 -6.32 -0.66 -23.06
CA ALA A 485 -7.73 -0.34 -22.95
C ALA A 485 -8.63 -1.51 -23.38
N ALA A 486 -8.27 -2.22 -24.45
CA ALA A 486 -8.99 -3.42 -24.89
C ALA A 486 -8.95 -4.51 -23.81
N VAL A 487 -7.81 -4.73 -23.14
CA VAL A 487 -7.73 -5.68 -22.03
C VAL A 487 -8.61 -5.27 -20.86
N VAL A 488 -8.59 -3.98 -20.46
CA VAL A 488 -9.44 -3.48 -19.37
C VAL A 488 -10.92 -3.72 -19.67
N ILE A 489 -11.36 -3.46 -20.90
CA ILE A 489 -12.74 -3.74 -21.32
C ILE A 489 -13.02 -5.24 -21.29
N ALA A 490 -12.13 -6.08 -21.81
CA ALA A 490 -12.33 -7.53 -21.79
C ALA A 490 -12.42 -8.09 -20.37
N ASN A 491 -11.56 -7.64 -19.47
CA ASN A 491 -11.57 -8.04 -18.06
C ASN A 491 -12.86 -7.60 -17.36
N ASP A 492 -13.28 -6.37 -17.61
CA ASP A 492 -14.55 -5.85 -17.11
C ASP A 492 -15.70 -6.75 -17.58
N ARG A 493 -15.78 -7.08 -18.88
CA ARG A 493 -16.89 -7.86 -19.44
C ARG A 493 -16.87 -9.36 -19.14
N GLN A 494 -15.77 -9.89 -18.60
CA GLN A 494 -15.64 -11.32 -18.29
C GLN A 494 -16.63 -11.78 -17.22
N GLN A 495 -17.04 -10.89 -16.31
CA GLN A 495 -17.91 -11.22 -15.19
C GLN A 495 -18.98 -10.14 -15.01
N GLU A 496 -20.09 -10.54 -14.38
CA GLU A 496 -21.09 -9.60 -13.92
C GLU A 496 -20.51 -8.74 -12.78
N THR A 497 -20.90 -7.47 -12.73
CA THR A 497 -20.62 -6.60 -11.60
C THR A 497 -21.90 -6.41 -10.80
N VAL A 498 -21.87 -6.83 -9.55
CA VAL A 498 -23.03 -6.82 -8.65
C VAL A 498 -22.80 -5.82 -7.52
N ASP A 499 -23.82 -5.04 -7.20
CA ASP A 499 -23.89 -4.34 -5.91
C ASP A 499 -24.39 -5.31 -4.84
N TYR A 500 -23.48 -5.93 -4.11
CA TYR A 500 -23.84 -6.90 -3.08
C TYR A 500 -24.72 -6.33 -1.95
N ARG A 501 -24.86 -5.00 -1.79
CA ARG A 501 -25.80 -4.47 -0.78
C ARG A 501 -27.24 -4.45 -1.27
N THR A 502 -27.46 -4.22 -2.55
CA THR A 502 -28.80 -4.13 -3.13
C THR A 502 -29.18 -5.38 -3.93
N ASP A 503 -28.21 -6.27 -4.19
CA ASP A 503 -28.35 -7.41 -5.10
C ASP A 503 -28.67 -6.98 -6.55
N ASP A 504 -28.31 -5.74 -6.89
CA ASP A 504 -28.52 -5.20 -8.24
C ASP A 504 -27.33 -5.55 -9.13
N VAL A 505 -27.60 -6.14 -10.30
CA VAL A 505 -26.62 -6.28 -11.37
C VAL A 505 -26.38 -4.90 -11.97
N LEU A 506 -25.22 -4.31 -11.70
CA LEU A 506 -24.81 -3.02 -12.24
C LEU A 506 -24.35 -3.15 -13.69
N ARG A 507 -23.75 -4.30 -14.03
CA ARG A 507 -23.33 -4.63 -15.38
C ARG A 507 -23.33 -6.15 -15.58
N GLU A 508 -23.90 -6.59 -16.70
CA GLU A 508 -23.91 -8.00 -17.10
C GLU A 508 -22.52 -8.43 -17.63
N ALA A 509 -22.23 -9.73 -17.50
CA ALA A 509 -21.14 -10.36 -18.26
C ALA A 509 -21.49 -10.37 -19.76
N ASP A 510 -20.47 -10.26 -20.62
CA ASP A 510 -20.63 -10.28 -22.07
C ASP A 510 -19.46 -11.04 -22.70
N ASP A 511 -19.65 -12.35 -22.92
CA ASP A 511 -18.65 -13.25 -23.48
C ASP A 511 -18.24 -12.85 -24.91
N ASP A 512 -19.17 -12.31 -25.70
CA ASP A 512 -18.92 -11.89 -27.08
C ASP A 512 -18.02 -10.66 -27.11
N MET A 513 -18.30 -9.66 -26.27
CA MET A 513 -17.43 -8.49 -26.13
C MET A 513 -16.09 -8.85 -25.47
N THR A 514 -16.09 -9.71 -24.45
CA THR A 514 -14.86 -10.21 -23.84
C THR A 514 -13.94 -10.82 -24.90
N THR A 515 -14.48 -11.69 -25.75
CA THR A 515 -13.72 -12.34 -26.82
C THR A 515 -13.27 -11.30 -27.86
N ALA A 516 -14.15 -10.40 -28.30
CA ALA A 516 -13.83 -9.41 -29.32
C ALA A 516 -12.70 -8.46 -28.90
N TYR A 517 -12.74 -7.95 -27.66
CA TYR A 517 -11.69 -7.06 -27.16
C TYR A 517 -10.41 -7.79 -26.81
N LEU A 518 -10.50 -9.04 -26.35
CA LEU A 518 -9.31 -9.86 -26.15
C LEU A 518 -8.63 -10.19 -27.49
N ASP A 519 -9.38 -10.60 -28.51
CA ASP A 519 -8.84 -10.83 -29.85
C ASP A 519 -8.16 -9.57 -30.38
N ARG A 520 -8.80 -8.39 -30.22
CA ARG A 520 -8.23 -7.09 -30.59
C ARG A 520 -6.94 -6.77 -29.84
N ALA A 521 -6.87 -7.01 -28.53
CA ALA A 521 -5.65 -6.78 -27.75
C ALA A 521 -4.50 -7.71 -28.19
N LEU A 522 -4.81 -8.84 -28.83
CA LEU A 522 -3.84 -9.79 -29.35
C LEU A 522 -3.52 -9.57 -30.84
N GLU A 523 -4.23 -8.68 -31.54
CA GLU A 523 -3.94 -8.34 -32.94
C GLU A 523 -2.55 -7.70 -33.06
N GLY A 524 -1.60 -8.44 -33.64
CA GLY A 524 -0.22 -7.98 -33.82
C GLY A 524 0.80 -8.64 -32.88
N TYR A 525 0.34 -9.45 -31.92
CA TYR A 525 1.20 -10.27 -31.06
C TYR A 525 1.29 -11.71 -31.58
N ASP A 526 2.48 -12.32 -31.57
CA ASP A 526 2.63 -13.72 -31.94
C ASP A 526 2.16 -14.64 -30.79
N ALA A 527 1.88 -15.91 -31.05
CA ALA A 527 1.27 -16.82 -30.06
C ALA A 527 2.09 -16.98 -28.75
N THR A 528 3.41 -16.74 -28.80
CA THR A 528 4.31 -16.67 -27.63
C THR A 528 4.14 -15.38 -26.82
N ASP A 529 3.86 -14.26 -27.47
CA ASP A 529 3.59 -12.98 -26.81
C ASP A 529 2.21 -12.97 -26.14
N VAL A 530 1.23 -13.70 -26.67
CA VAL A 530 -0.14 -13.81 -26.13
C VAL A 530 -0.16 -14.45 -24.73
N SER A 531 0.68 -15.47 -24.48
CA SER A 531 0.80 -16.09 -23.16
C SER A 531 1.49 -15.20 -22.15
N GLU A 532 2.47 -14.39 -22.59
CA GLU A 532 3.03 -13.35 -21.73
C GLU A 532 2.00 -12.22 -21.54
N PHE A 533 1.23 -11.83 -22.56
CA PHE A 533 0.26 -10.73 -22.49
C PHE A 533 -0.93 -10.97 -21.56
N ARG A 534 -1.53 -12.17 -21.56
CA ARG A 534 -2.52 -12.55 -20.53
C ARG A 534 -1.96 -12.59 -19.10
N LEU A 535 -0.63 -12.72 -18.94
CA LEU A 535 0.09 -12.57 -17.67
C LEU A 535 0.58 -11.11 -17.44
N ARG A 536 0.73 -10.28 -18.49
CA ARG A 536 1.29 -8.92 -18.48
C ARG A 536 0.31 -7.87 -17.93
N SER A 537 -0.99 -8.16 -17.91
CA SER A 537 -1.99 -7.09 -17.74
C SER A 537 -2.63 -7.04 -16.35
N PHE A 538 -3.28 -8.08 -15.83
CA PHE A 538 -4.09 -7.94 -14.59
C PHE A 538 -4.35 -9.28 -13.87
N GLN A 539 -3.41 -9.78 -13.05
CA GLN A 539 -3.66 -10.86 -12.08
C GLN A 539 -3.63 -10.36 -10.65
#